data_AF-A0A3D0RAR8-F1
#
_entry.id   AF-A0A3D0RAR8-F1
#
_cell.length_a   1.000
_cell.length_b   1.000
_cell.length_c   1.000
_cell.angle_alpha   90.00
_cell.angle_beta   90.00
_cell.angle_gamma   90.00
#
_symmetry.space_group_name_H-M   'P 1'
#
loop_
_entity.id
_entity.type
_entity.pdbx_description
1 polymer ?
#
loop_
_entity_poly.entity_id
_entity_poly.type
_entity_poly.pdbx_seq_one_letter_code
_entity_poly.pdbx_strand_id
1 'polypeptide(L)'
;GRIEQTVAGLTTDLAAQIKQPGGQIQELLSVLSAQAADLEEIYSLTSYRLAATKAYEAILNDRIGGLRLVRLEGFQGIRGFLGRRMTPALDSCRAFSERLTRLSERITRAGDLMRTQTEMIIQRQNRDLLRSMNSRARQQLRLQQTVERLSVAAVTYYGVGLVGYLAQALPLDVWGWDIKLVKAAAVPGIAFLVWLTIREVKAGLTSDDDDKDAD
;
A
#
# COMPACT_ATOMS: atom_id res chain seq x y z
N GLY A 1 -26.55 -3.32 23.27
CA GLY A 1 -26.08 -1.99 23.72
C GLY A 1 -25.66 -1.15 22.54
N ARG A 2 -25.55 0.18 22.69
CA ARG A 2 -25.19 1.12 21.60
C ARG A 2 -23.91 0.69 20.86
N ILE A 3 -22.83 0.39 21.61
CA ILE A 3 -21.54 -0.07 21.06
C ILE A 3 -21.69 -1.35 20.23
N GLU A 4 -22.48 -2.32 20.69
CA GLU A 4 -22.69 -3.58 19.95
C GLU A 4 -23.41 -3.37 18.62
N GLN A 5 -24.43 -2.51 18.62
CA GLN A 5 -25.19 -2.18 17.41
C GLN A 5 -24.31 -1.42 16.42
N THR A 6 -23.50 -0.47 16.90
CA THR A 6 -22.56 0.28 16.08
C THR A 6 -21.46 -0.62 15.52
N VAL A 7 -20.82 -1.46 16.33
CA VAL A 7 -19.81 -2.42 15.85
C VAL A 7 -20.41 -3.45 14.88
N ALA A 8 -21.66 -3.89 15.09
CA ALA A 8 -22.35 -4.78 14.15
C ALA A 8 -22.66 -4.11 12.81
N GLY A 9 -23.14 -2.87 12.84
CA GLY A 9 -23.32 -2.05 11.65
C GLY A 9 -21.99 -1.89 10.91
N LEU A 10 -20.94 -1.42 11.61
CA LEU A 10 -19.61 -1.25 11.04
C LEU A 10 -19.04 -2.53 10.43
N THR A 11 -19.18 -3.70 11.07
CA THR A 11 -18.67 -4.95 10.47
C THR A 11 -19.42 -5.33 9.19
N THR A 12 -20.71 -5.00 9.10
CA THR A 12 -21.54 -5.28 7.93
C THR A 12 -21.26 -4.28 6.81
N ASP A 13 -21.17 -3.00 7.15
CA ASP A 13 -20.82 -1.92 6.24
C ASP A 13 -19.37 -2.04 5.74
N LEU A 14 -18.46 -2.47 6.61
CA LEU A 14 -17.08 -2.79 6.25
C LEU A 14 -17.05 -3.96 5.27
N ALA A 15 -17.79 -5.05 5.53
CA ALA A 15 -17.88 -6.17 4.60
C ALA A 15 -18.51 -5.78 3.25
N ALA A 16 -19.41 -4.81 3.23
CA ALA A 16 -20.02 -4.27 2.02
C ALA A 16 -19.06 -3.34 1.26
N GLN A 17 -18.39 -2.41 1.96
CA GLN A 17 -17.44 -1.47 1.36
C GLN A 17 -16.13 -2.12 0.92
N ILE A 18 -15.68 -3.18 1.60
CA ILE A 18 -14.54 -4.03 1.18
C ILE A 18 -14.74 -4.57 -0.25
N LYS A 19 -16.00 -4.80 -0.66
CA LYS A 19 -16.32 -5.27 -2.00
C LYS A 19 -16.31 -4.15 -3.05
N GLN A 20 -16.34 -2.88 -2.64
CA GLN A 20 -16.41 -1.74 -3.54
C GLN A 20 -15.04 -1.03 -3.65
N PRO A 21 -14.50 -0.84 -4.87
CA PRO A 21 -13.28 -0.06 -5.04
C PRO A 21 -13.55 1.42 -4.73
N GLY A 22 -12.95 1.97 -3.67
CA GLY A 22 -12.98 3.40 -3.35
C GLY A 22 -13.86 3.84 -2.16
N GLY A 23 -14.26 2.91 -1.28
CA GLY A 23 -15.05 3.23 -0.08
C GLY A 23 -14.36 4.21 0.88
N GLN A 24 -15.14 4.89 1.72
CA GLN A 24 -14.71 5.87 2.73
C GLN A 24 -14.00 5.20 3.92
N ILE A 25 -12.92 4.45 3.66
CA ILE A 25 -12.16 3.70 4.69
C ILE A 25 -11.70 4.61 5.83
N GLN A 26 -11.34 5.87 5.52
CA GLN A 26 -10.91 6.85 6.52
C GLN A 26 -12.02 7.18 7.53
N GLU A 27 -13.28 7.30 7.08
CA GLU A 27 -14.42 7.56 7.95
C GLU A 27 -14.75 6.33 8.80
N LEU A 28 -14.75 5.13 8.22
CA LEU A 28 -14.99 3.93 9.02
C LEU A 28 -13.86 3.68 10.03
N LEU A 29 -12.61 4.01 9.70
CA LEU A 29 -11.49 3.90 10.63
C LEU A 29 -11.66 4.83 11.83
N SER A 30 -12.14 6.07 11.62
CA SER A 30 -12.37 7.01 12.72
C SER A 30 -13.50 6.53 13.64
N VAL A 31 -14.60 6.02 13.07
CA VAL A 31 -15.70 5.47 13.87
C VAL A 31 -15.26 4.20 14.62
N LEU A 32 -14.54 3.29 13.97
CA LEU A 32 -14.01 2.08 14.62
C LEU A 32 -13.05 2.43 15.76
N SER A 33 -12.18 3.43 15.56
CA SER A 33 -11.24 3.90 16.59
C SER A 33 -11.97 4.51 17.78
N ALA A 34 -13.03 5.28 17.55
CA ALA A 34 -13.88 5.81 18.62
C ALA A 34 -14.56 4.69 19.41
N GLN A 35 -15.08 3.66 18.73
CA GLN A 35 -15.69 2.51 19.42
C GLN A 35 -14.66 1.68 20.20
N ALA A 36 -13.43 1.57 19.71
CA ALA A 36 -12.34 0.92 20.43
C ALA A 36 -12.01 1.69 21.72
N ALA A 37 -11.94 3.03 21.65
CA ALA A 37 -11.71 3.88 22.81
C ALA A 37 -12.84 3.77 23.85
N ASP A 38 -14.10 3.84 23.41
CA ASP A 38 -15.28 3.65 24.29
C ASP A 38 -15.23 2.29 25.01
N LEU A 39 -14.85 1.22 24.30
CA LEU A 39 -14.74 -0.13 24.89
C LEU A 39 -13.60 -0.21 25.90
N GLU A 40 -12.44 0.38 25.57
CA GLU A 40 -11.27 0.38 26.45
C GLU A 40 -11.52 1.16 27.74
N GLU A 41 -12.26 2.27 27.66
CA GLU A 41 -12.69 3.02 28.84
C GLU A 41 -13.55 2.16 29.77
N ILE A 42 -14.59 1.49 29.23
CA ILE A 42 -15.45 0.59 30.01
C ILE A 42 -14.63 -0.56 30.60
N TYR A 43 -13.72 -1.14 29.82
CA TYR A 43 -12.87 -2.23 30.28
C TYR A 43 -11.94 -1.79 31.42
N SER A 44 -11.28 -0.65 31.29
CA SER A 44 -10.43 -0.05 32.31
C SER A 44 -11.18 0.17 33.62
N LEU A 45 -12.40 0.72 33.55
CA LEU A 45 -13.23 1.00 34.72
C LEU A 45 -13.79 -0.26 35.40
N THR A 46 -14.00 -1.36 34.67
CA THR A 46 -14.76 -2.52 35.19
C THR A 46 -13.93 -3.78 35.40
N SER A 47 -12.80 -3.94 34.70
CA SER A 47 -12.01 -5.18 34.67
C SER A 47 -11.60 -5.66 36.05
N TYR A 48 -11.04 -4.78 36.90
CA TYR A 48 -10.63 -5.12 38.26
C TYR A 48 -11.80 -5.64 39.11
N ARG A 49 -12.95 -4.97 39.06
CA ARG A 49 -14.14 -5.35 39.85
C ARG A 49 -14.77 -6.64 39.37
N LEU A 50 -14.78 -6.90 38.06
CA LEU A 50 -15.26 -8.16 37.49
C LEU A 50 -14.35 -9.32 37.88
N ALA A 51 -13.03 -9.13 37.78
CA ALA A 51 -12.04 -10.11 38.21
C ALA A 51 -12.15 -10.41 39.71
N ALA A 52 -12.29 -9.38 40.54
CA ALA A 52 -12.50 -9.53 41.98
C ALA A 52 -13.81 -10.29 42.27
N THR A 53 -14.93 -9.93 41.62
CA THR A 53 -16.21 -10.63 41.77
C THR A 53 -16.08 -12.12 41.45
N LYS A 54 -15.38 -12.48 40.38
CA LYS A 54 -15.11 -13.88 40.00
C LYS A 54 -14.28 -14.60 41.07
N ALA A 55 -13.26 -13.96 41.63
CA ALA A 55 -12.47 -14.54 42.70
C ALA A 55 -13.28 -14.72 44.00
N TYR A 56 -14.10 -13.74 44.36
CA TYR A 56 -14.96 -13.81 45.54
C TYR A 56 -16.03 -14.90 45.43
N GLU A 57 -16.59 -15.11 44.25
CA GLU A 57 -17.49 -16.23 44.01
C GLU A 57 -16.80 -17.58 44.29
N ALA A 58 -15.57 -17.77 43.82
CA ALA A 58 -14.81 -18.99 44.07
C ALA A 58 -14.55 -19.20 45.57
N ILE A 59 -14.12 -18.15 46.27
CA ILE A 59 -13.89 -18.18 47.73
C ILE A 59 -15.19 -18.51 48.47
N LEU A 60 -16.30 -17.86 48.11
CA LEU A 60 -17.60 -18.11 48.73
C LEU A 60 -18.03 -19.57 48.57
N ASN A 61 -17.91 -20.11 47.35
CA ASN A 61 -18.29 -21.48 47.06
C ASN A 61 -17.43 -22.50 47.82
N ASP A 62 -16.12 -22.25 47.94
CA ASP A 62 -15.19 -23.05 48.74
C ASP A 62 -15.55 -23.01 50.24
N ARG A 63 -15.81 -21.83 50.79
CA ARG A 63 -16.21 -21.67 52.21
C ARG A 63 -17.54 -22.36 52.51
N ILE A 64 -18.56 -22.21 51.66
CA ILE A 64 -19.84 -22.94 51.80
C ILE A 64 -19.61 -24.45 51.65
N GLY A 65 -18.64 -24.87 50.82
CA GLY A 65 -18.09 -26.24 50.74
C GLY A 65 -17.61 -26.78 52.07
N GLY A 66 -16.71 -26.06 52.72
CA GLY A 66 -16.08 -26.47 53.96
C GLY A 66 -17.02 -26.54 55.17
N LEU A 67 -18.14 -25.80 55.16
CA LEU A 67 -18.99 -25.61 56.35
C LEU A 67 -19.81 -26.84 56.80
N ARG A 68 -19.68 -28.02 56.18
CA ARG A 68 -20.44 -29.26 56.54
C ARG A 68 -21.93 -28.99 56.87
N LEU A 69 -22.56 -28.12 56.09
CA LEU A 69 -23.92 -27.65 56.33
C LEU A 69 -24.91 -28.82 56.17
N VAL A 70 -25.69 -29.09 57.20
CA VAL A 70 -26.76 -30.09 57.18
C VAL A 70 -28.10 -29.40 56.90
N ARG A 71 -28.94 -30.05 56.10
CA ARG A 71 -30.29 -29.56 55.81
C ARG A 71 -31.23 -29.93 56.96
N LEU A 72 -31.99 -28.95 57.46
CA LEU A 72 -33.14 -29.23 58.32
C LEU A 72 -34.32 -29.73 57.46
N GLU A 73 -34.98 -30.80 57.89
CA GLU A 73 -36.20 -31.30 57.24
C GLU A 73 -37.27 -30.20 57.14
N GLY A 74 -37.98 -30.15 56.01
CA GLY A 74 -38.98 -29.11 55.72
C GLY A 74 -38.42 -27.76 55.27
N PHE A 75 -37.11 -27.49 55.42
CA PHE A 75 -36.49 -26.21 55.05
C PHE A 75 -35.52 -26.34 53.86
N GLN A 76 -35.30 -25.24 53.14
CA GLN A 76 -34.28 -25.15 52.10
C GLN A 76 -32.89 -24.99 52.74
N GLY A 77 -31.92 -25.80 52.32
CA GLY A 77 -30.55 -25.69 52.81
C GLY A 77 -29.91 -24.35 52.44
N ILE A 78 -29.03 -23.83 53.31
CA ILE A 78 -28.34 -22.55 53.15
C ILE A 78 -27.65 -22.42 51.79
N ARG A 79 -26.93 -23.47 51.33
CA ARG A 79 -26.30 -23.51 50.00
C ARG A 79 -27.30 -23.25 48.88
N GLY A 80 -28.46 -23.92 48.91
CA GLY A 80 -29.48 -23.76 47.89
C GLY A 80 -30.12 -22.38 47.92
N PHE A 81 -30.32 -21.81 49.12
CA PHE A 81 -30.85 -20.46 49.28
C PHE A 81 -29.90 -19.40 48.72
N LEU A 82 -28.63 -19.44 49.12
CA LEU A 82 -27.60 -18.53 48.64
C LEU A 82 -27.37 -18.66 47.14
N GLY A 83 -27.27 -19.89 46.61
CA GLY A 83 -27.13 -20.12 45.17
C GLY A 83 -28.26 -19.45 44.38
N ARG A 84 -29.52 -19.74 44.73
CA ARG A 84 -30.68 -19.16 44.02
C ARG A 84 -30.72 -17.63 44.04
N ARG A 85 -30.13 -17.00 45.05
CA ARG A 85 -30.15 -15.54 45.25
C ARG A 85 -28.92 -14.84 44.66
N MET A 86 -27.76 -15.49 44.65
CA MET A 86 -26.49 -14.94 44.16
C MET A 86 -26.22 -15.27 42.70
N THR A 87 -26.55 -16.49 42.26
CA THR A 87 -26.25 -16.98 40.90
C THR A 87 -26.73 -16.04 39.80
N PRO A 88 -27.96 -15.46 39.83
CA PRO A 88 -28.41 -14.55 38.76
C PRO A 88 -27.53 -13.30 38.61
N ALA A 89 -27.05 -12.73 39.72
CA ALA A 89 -26.18 -11.56 39.69
C ALA A 89 -24.78 -11.91 39.19
N LEU A 90 -24.22 -13.04 39.63
CA LEU A 90 -22.91 -13.53 39.20
C LEU A 90 -22.90 -13.89 37.71
N ASP A 91 -23.96 -14.54 37.23
CA ASP A 91 -24.12 -14.86 35.80
C ASP A 91 -24.26 -13.59 34.96
N SER A 92 -24.91 -12.54 35.48
CA SER A 92 -24.96 -11.24 34.81
C SER A 92 -23.57 -10.61 34.69
N CYS A 93 -22.74 -10.67 35.74
CA CYS A 93 -21.36 -10.20 35.69
C CYS A 93 -20.51 -11.00 34.69
N ARG A 94 -20.66 -12.33 34.65
CA ARG A 94 -19.98 -13.18 33.66
C ARG A 94 -20.40 -12.86 32.24
N ALA A 95 -21.70 -12.77 31.98
CA ALA A 95 -22.23 -12.43 30.67
C ALA A 95 -21.75 -11.06 30.20
N PHE A 96 -21.64 -10.08 31.11
CA PHE A 96 -21.06 -8.77 30.80
C PHE A 96 -19.56 -8.86 30.47
N SER A 97 -18.78 -9.60 31.25
CA SER A 97 -17.35 -9.82 30.98
C SER A 97 -17.13 -10.49 29.62
N GLU A 98 -17.87 -11.55 29.31
CA GLU A 98 -17.78 -12.23 28.01
C GLU A 98 -18.18 -11.32 26.86
N ARG A 99 -19.19 -10.46 27.07
CA ARG A 99 -19.63 -9.49 26.06
C ARG A 99 -18.55 -8.46 25.75
N LEU A 100 -17.84 -7.95 26.76
CA LEU A 100 -16.68 -7.06 26.56
C LEU A 100 -15.59 -7.76 25.74
N THR A 101 -15.24 -9.00 26.08
CA THR A 101 -14.22 -9.77 25.34
C THR A 101 -14.64 -10.00 23.88
N ARG A 102 -15.88 -10.44 23.63
CA ARG A 102 -16.39 -10.63 22.26
C ARG A 102 -16.39 -9.34 21.45
N LEU A 103 -16.70 -8.20 22.07
CA LEU A 103 -16.65 -6.90 21.40
C LEU A 103 -15.21 -6.51 21.02
N SER A 104 -14.27 -6.71 21.94
CA SER A 104 -12.85 -6.46 21.70
C SER A 104 -12.36 -7.25 20.49
N GLU A 105 -12.62 -8.55 20.46
CA GLU A 105 -12.24 -9.40 19.32
C GLU A 105 -12.87 -8.96 17.99
N ARG A 106 -14.13 -8.48 18.01
CA ARG A 106 -14.80 -7.98 16.80
C ARG A 106 -14.16 -6.69 16.30
N ILE A 107 -13.79 -5.78 17.21
CA ILE A 107 -13.08 -4.55 16.88
C ILE A 107 -11.70 -4.87 16.30
N THR A 108 -10.95 -5.79 16.91
CA THR A 108 -9.65 -6.24 16.38
C THR A 108 -9.78 -6.81 14.97
N ARG A 109 -10.71 -7.75 14.75
CA ARG A 109 -10.94 -8.30 13.40
C ARG A 109 -11.33 -7.24 12.38
N ALA A 110 -12.17 -6.27 12.75
CA ALA A 110 -12.52 -5.16 11.86
C ALA A 110 -11.28 -4.28 11.55
N GLY A 111 -10.42 -4.03 12.54
CA GLY A 111 -9.17 -3.30 12.36
C GLY A 111 -8.19 -3.98 11.41
N ASP A 112 -8.03 -5.30 11.53
CA ASP A 112 -7.16 -6.09 10.65
C ASP A 112 -7.64 -6.05 9.19
N LEU A 113 -8.95 -6.13 8.98
CA LEU A 113 -9.57 -6.01 7.65
C LEU A 113 -9.34 -4.62 7.06
N MET A 114 -9.50 -3.55 7.85
CA MET A 114 -9.22 -2.18 7.42
C MET A 114 -7.77 -2.00 7.01
N ARG A 115 -6.84 -2.51 7.82
CA ARG A 115 -5.40 -2.44 7.52
C ARG A 115 -5.09 -3.10 6.19
N THR A 116 -5.67 -4.28 5.95
CA THR A 116 -5.49 -5.03 4.70
C THR A 116 -6.04 -4.26 3.50
N GLN A 117 -7.18 -3.60 3.64
CA GLN A 117 -7.75 -2.76 2.58
C GLN A 117 -6.90 -1.54 2.26
N THR A 118 -6.45 -0.81 3.28
CA THR A 118 -5.58 0.36 3.10
C THR A 118 -4.29 -0.04 2.37
N GLU A 119 -3.67 -1.15 2.77
CA GLU A 119 -2.48 -1.67 2.10
C GLU A 119 -2.75 -1.99 0.62
N MET A 120 -3.87 -2.64 0.31
CA MET A 120 -4.27 -2.91 -1.09
C MET A 120 -4.49 -1.63 -1.90
N ILE A 121 -5.04 -0.56 -1.30
CA ILE A 121 -5.22 0.73 -1.98
C ILE A 121 -3.88 1.36 -2.30
N ILE A 122 -2.96 1.40 -1.34
CA ILE A 122 -1.60 1.93 -1.53
C ILE A 122 -0.88 1.16 -2.64
N GLN A 123 -0.95 -0.17 -2.63
CA GLN A 123 -0.35 -1.00 -3.66
C GLN A 123 -0.93 -0.73 -5.06
N ARG A 124 -2.25 -0.54 -5.16
CA ARG A 124 -2.91 -0.16 -6.43
C ARG A 124 -2.45 1.22 -6.91
N GLN A 125 -2.38 2.21 -6.02
CA GLN A 125 -1.90 3.55 -6.34
C GLN A 125 -0.46 3.54 -6.83
N ASN A 126 0.45 2.82 -6.15
CA ASN A 126 1.83 2.66 -6.57
C ASN A 126 1.95 2.00 -7.94
N ARG A 127 1.19 0.91 -8.17
CA ARG A 127 1.16 0.24 -9.47
C ARG A 127 0.70 1.18 -10.58
N ASP A 128 -0.34 1.96 -10.35
CA ASP A 128 -0.88 2.87 -11.36
C ASP A 128 0.03 4.08 -11.59
N LEU A 129 0.71 4.56 -10.54
CA LEU A 129 1.77 5.57 -10.67
C LEU A 129 2.92 5.06 -11.55
N LEU A 130 3.45 3.87 -11.26
CA LEU A 130 4.53 3.24 -12.04
C LEU A 130 4.11 3.02 -13.50
N ARG A 131 2.87 2.60 -13.75
CA ARG A 131 2.33 2.50 -15.11
C ARG A 131 2.31 3.85 -15.82
N SER A 132 1.89 4.92 -15.12
CA SER A 132 1.88 6.27 -15.69
C SER A 132 3.30 6.79 -15.95
N MET A 133 4.28 6.46 -15.10
CA MET A 133 5.68 6.81 -15.29
C MET A 133 6.28 6.09 -16.49
N ASN A 134 6.06 4.78 -16.63
CA ASN A 134 6.55 4.01 -17.77
C ASN A 134 5.95 4.53 -19.09
N SER A 135 4.66 4.87 -19.10
CA SER A 135 4.02 5.51 -20.26
C SER A 135 4.71 6.84 -20.64
N ARG A 136 4.94 7.71 -19.65
CA ARG A 136 5.63 9.00 -19.86
C ARG A 136 7.08 8.82 -20.31
N ALA A 137 7.82 7.90 -19.71
CA ALA A 137 9.20 7.58 -20.09
C ALA A 137 9.26 7.10 -21.56
N ARG A 138 8.34 6.24 -21.99
CA ARG A 138 8.25 5.82 -23.41
C ARG A 138 7.97 6.99 -24.34
N GLN A 139 7.11 7.93 -23.95
CA GLN A 139 6.85 9.14 -24.73
C GLN A 139 8.09 10.04 -24.81
N GLN A 140 8.80 10.21 -23.70
CA GLN A 140 10.05 10.97 -23.65
C GLN A 140 11.14 10.34 -24.53
N LEU A 141 11.29 9.01 -24.51
CA LEU A 141 12.23 8.30 -25.38
C LEU A 141 11.91 8.52 -26.87
N ARG A 142 10.62 8.49 -27.26
CA ARG A 142 10.23 8.77 -28.65
C ARG A 142 10.55 10.20 -29.08
N LEU A 143 10.34 11.18 -28.20
CA LEU A 143 10.70 12.57 -28.46
C LEU A 143 12.21 12.73 -28.60
N GLN A 144 12.99 12.13 -27.70
CA GLN A 144 14.45 12.15 -27.76
C GLN A 144 14.98 11.52 -29.06
N GLN A 145 14.48 10.34 -29.44
CA GLN A 145 14.83 9.71 -30.71
C GLN A 145 14.45 10.56 -31.93
N THR A 146 13.36 11.32 -31.84
CA THR A 146 12.97 12.24 -32.92
C THR A 146 13.93 13.42 -33.02
N VAL A 147 14.34 13.99 -31.90
CA VAL A 147 15.33 15.09 -31.84
C VAL A 147 16.71 14.61 -32.30
N GLU A 148 17.11 13.39 -31.95
CA GLU A 148 18.35 12.77 -32.44
C GLU A 148 18.34 12.65 -33.97
N ARG A 149 17.22 12.23 -34.58
CA ARG A 149 17.14 12.15 -36.04
C ARG A 149 17.19 13.51 -36.72
N LEU A 150 16.58 14.53 -36.11
CA LEU A 150 16.62 15.89 -36.62
C LEU A 150 18.03 16.51 -36.51
N SER A 151 18.74 16.25 -35.41
CA SER A 151 20.11 16.74 -35.22
C SER A 151 21.07 16.17 -36.26
N VAL A 152 20.92 14.90 -36.64
CA VAL A 152 21.68 14.28 -37.75
C VAL A 152 21.49 15.05 -39.05
N ALA A 153 20.25 15.40 -39.39
CA ALA A 153 19.97 16.17 -40.60
C ALA A 153 20.63 17.56 -40.56
N ALA A 154 20.55 18.25 -39.41
CA ALA A 154 21.18 19.56 -39.23
C ALA A 154 22.71 19.48 -39.35
N VAL A 155 23.37 18.57 -38.62
CA VAL A 155 24.83 18.39 -38.65
C VAL A 155 25.30 18.01 -40.06
N THR A 156 24.57 17.13 -40.76
CA THR A 156 24.90 16.75 -42.14
C THR A 156 24.84 17.95 -43.09
N TYR A 157 23.79 18.78 -42.99
CA TYR A 157 23.67 19.98 -43.82
C TYR A 157 24.82 20.97 -43.58
N TYR A 158 25.13 21.28 -42.32
CA TYR A 158 26.23 22.17 -41.98
C TYR A 158 27.59 21.61 -42.39
N GLY A 159 27.81 20.31 -42.21
CA GLY A 159 29.04 19.63 -42.63
C GLY A 159 29.28 19.74 -44.13
N VAL A 160 28.25 19.49 -44.95
CA VAL A 160 28.32 19.65 -46.41
C VAL A 160 28.64 21.10 -46.78
N GLY A 161 28.02 22.06 -46.11
CA GLY A 161 28.33 23.48 -46.29
C GLY A 161 29.80 23.81 -46.01
N LEU A 162 30.34 23.31 -44.90
CA LEU A 162 31.73 23.54 -44.49
C LEU A 162 32.73 22.95 -45.50
N VAL A 163 32.51 21.72 -45.97
CA VAL A 163 33.33 21.12 -47.03
C VAL A 163 33.22 21.90 -48.34
N GLY A 164 32.02 22.41 -48.65
CA GLY A 164 31.79 23.27 -49.80
C GLY A 164 32.59 24.57 -49.78
N TYR A 165 32.75 25.21 -48.61
CA TYR A 165 33.59 26.39 -48.44
C TYR A 165 35.08 26.07 -48.50
N LEU A 166 35.51 24.97 -47.86
CA LEU A 166 36.90 24.51 -47.94
C LEU A 166 37.30 24.20 -49.39
N ALA A 167 36.44 23.51 -50.13
CA ALA A 167 36.68 23.21 -51.54
C ALA A 167 36.87 24.49 -52.37
N GLN A 168 36.05 25.53 -52.16
CA GLN A 168 36.20 26.82 -52.86
C GLN A 168 37.53 27.53 -52.55
N ALA A 169 38.12 27.29 -51.38
CA ALA A 169 39.41 27.86 -51.00
C ALA A 169 40.62 27.09 -51.57
N LEU A 170 40.41 25.86 -52.07
CA LEU A 170 41.46 25.09 -52.74
C LEU A 170 41.52 25.43 -54.24
N PRO A 171 42.71 25.47 -54.86
CA PRO A 171 42.88 25.73 -56.29
C PRO A 171 42.51 24.48 -57.12
N LEU A 172 41.22 24.10 -57.09
CA LEU A 172 40.66 22.93 -57.79
C LEU A 172 40.78 23.02 -59.32
N ASP A 173 40.87 24.22 -59.86
CA ASP A 173 41.12 24.46 -61.30
C ASP A 173 42.47 23.89 -61.76
N VAL A 174 43.45 23.73 -60.87
CA VAL A 174 44.78 23.19 -61.20
C VAL A 174 44.77 21.64 -61.25
N TRP A 175 43.79 20.99 -60.62
CA TRP A 175 43.63 19.53 -60.62
C TRP A 175 42.54 19.03 -61.59
N GLY A 176 41.78 19.92 -62.23
CA GLY A 176 40.78 19.57 -63.25
C GLY A 176 39.47 19.01 -62.68
N TRP A 177 39.16 19.29 -61.42
CA TRP A 177 37.96 18.77 -60.74
C TRP A 177 36.88 19.86 -60.64
N ASP A 178 35.67 19.56 -61.13
CA ASP A 178 34.53 20.45 -60.98
C ASP A 178 34.10 20.49 -59.49
N ILE A 179 34.04 21.71 -58.92
CA ILE A 179 33.50 21.98 -57.59
C ILE A 179 32.13 21.34 -57.38
N LYS A 180 31.32 21.18 -58.44
CA LYS A 180 30.02 20.51 -58.39
C LYS A 180 30.15 19.02 -58.09
N LEU A 181 31.14 18.33 -58.67
CA LEU A 181 31.40 16.91 -58.42
C LEU A 181 31.91 16.67 -56.99
N VAL A 182 32.79 17.55 -56.50
CA VAL A 182 33.29 17.48 -55.12
C VAL A 182 32.17 17.67 -54.11
N LYS A 183 31.29 18.66 -54.31
CA LYS A 183 30.12 18.87 -53.46
C LYS A 183 29.14 17.69 -53.52
N ALA A 184 28.89 17.13 -54.72
CA ALA A 184 28.01 15.98 -54.89
C ALA A 184 28.55 14.72 -54.18
N ALA A 185 29.86 14.48 -54.21
CA ALA A 185 30.50 13.36 -53.51
C ALA A 185 30.60 13.57 -51.99
N ALA A 186 30.70 14.82 -51.52
CA ALA A 186 30.75 15.15 -50.11
C ALA A 186 29.44 14.83 -49.36
N VAL A 187 28.28 14.93 -50.02
CA VAL A 187 26.96 14.64 -49.42
C VAL A 187 26.87 13.21 -48.86
N PRO A 188 27.08 12.13 -49.65
CA PRO A 188 27.05 10.78 -49.11
C PRO A 188 28.22 10.50 -48.17
N GLY A 189 29.40 11.11 -48.40
CA GLY A 189 30.57 10.93 -47.55
C GLY A 189 30.33 11.41 -46.13
N ILE A 190 29.81 12.64 -45.96
CA ILE A 190 29.53 13.22 -44.64
C ILE A 190 28.35 12.50 -43.98
N ALA A 191 27.31 12.16 -44.73
CA ALA A 191 26.19 11.38 -44.20
C ALA A 191 26.66 10.02 -43.65
N PHE A 192 27.57 9.34 -44.35
CA PHE A 192 28.15 8.08 -43.90
C PHE A 192 29.04 8.25 -42.67
N LEU A 193 29.84 9.30 -42.62
CA LEU A 193 30.73 9.60 -41.48
C LEU A 193 29.93 9.90 -40.21
N VAL A 194 28.88 10.73 -40.31
CA VAL A 194 27.95 11.03 -39.19
C VAL A 194 27.21 9.78 -38.75
N TRP A 195 26.84 8.89 -39.68
CA TRP A 195 26.20 7.63 -39.32
C TRP A 195 27.16 6.69 -38.56
N LEU A 196 28.43 6.59 -38.98
CA LEU A 196 29.44 5.78 -38.31
C LEU A 196 29.71 6.27 -36.87
N THR A 197 29.90 7.58 -36.68
CA THR A 197 30.19 8.14 -35.35
C THR A 197 29.05 7.90 -34.36
N ILE A 198 27.80 8.05 -34.81
CA ILE A 198 26.63 7.76 -33.97
C ILE A 198 26.51 6.27 -33.68
N ARG A 199 26.81 5.42 -34.65
CA ARG A 199 26.79 3.96 -34.47
C ARG A 199 27.81 3.52 -33.42
N GLU A 200 29.02 4.07 -33.45
CA GLU A 200 30.07 3.76 -32.47
C GLU A 200 29.72 4.25 -31.06
N VAL A 201 29.25 5.48 -30.91
CA VAL A 201 28.82 6.03 -29.61
C VAL A 201 27.69 5.20 -29.01
N LYS A 202 26.73 4.78 -29.84
CA LYS A 202 25.62 3.93 -29.40
C LYS A 202 26.07 2.52 -29.01
N ALA A 203 27.06 1.95 -29.70
CA ALA A 203 27.64 0.66 -29.35
C ALA A 203 28.36 0.70 -27.99
N GLY A 204 29.08 1.80 -27.70
CA GLY A 204 29.74 2.01 -26.40
C GLY A 204 28.76 2.13 -25.23
N LEU A 205 27.64 2.84 -25.41
CA LEU A 205 26.61 3.01 -24.37
C LEU A 205 25.84 1.71 -24.06
N THR A 206 25.65 0.83 -25.04
CA THR A 206 24.94 -0.45 -24.84
C THR A 206 25.81 -1.46 -24.06
N SER A 207 27.14 -1.24 -24.01
CA SER A 207 28.08 -2.12 -23.30
C SER A 207 28.15 -1.83 -21.79
N ASP A 208 27.69 -0.66 -21.33
CA ASP A 208 27.70 -0.24 -19.91
C ASP A 208 26.41 -0.65 -19.16
N ASP A 209 25.35 -1.01 -19.88
CA ASP A 209 24.10 -1.54 -19.31
C ASP A 209 24.20 -3.06 -19.03
N ASP A 210 24.88 -3.84 -19.89
CA ASP A 210 25.05 -5.29 -19.68
C ASP A 210 25.96 -5.63 -18.47
N ASP A 211 26.85 -4.71 -18.06
CA ASP A 211 27.76 -4.90 -16.90
C ASP A 211 27.09 -4.52 -15.55
N LYS A 212 25.94 -3.81 -15.58
CA LYS A 212 25.18 -3.42 -14.38
C LYS A 212 24.07 -4.40 -14.01
N ASP A 213 23.61 -5.23 -14.95
CA ASP A 213 22.63 -6.29 -14.70
C ASP A 213 23.30 -7.63 -14.30
N ALA A 214 24.65 -7.67 -14.21
CA ALA A 214 25.45 -8.86 -13.92
C ALA A 214 26.01 -8.95 -12.48
N ASP A 215 25.72 -7.99 -11.59
CA ASP A 215 26.14 -7.98 -10.17
C ASP A 215 24.93 -7.94 -9.20
#